data_AF-A0A7Y1MPP5-F1
#
_entry.id   AF-A0A7Y1MPP5-F1
#
_cell.length_a   1.000
_cell.length_b   1.000
_cell.length_c   1.000
_cell.angle_alpha   90.00
_cell.angle_beta   90.00
_cell.angle_gamma   90.00
#
_symmetry.space_group_name_H-M   'P 1'
#
loop_
_entity.id
_entity.type
_entity.pdbx_description
1 polymer ?
#
loop_
_entity_poly.entity_id
_entity_poly.type
_entity_poly.pdbx_seq_one_letter_code
_entity_poly.pdbx_strand_id
1 'polypeptide(L)'
;MYIDTRRNNPNDSVCLKGKMTAKITIGSTPEPDFVAEFVWYGNLMDPIYIYGDQGVAPRLTAIQAALDAGTPTGKYEYRDKNLRSLDYYSLDSLEPWPTKSGHIDVTFSSDRKHAHGTMLIEAERENKKLTANVEFDIQNL
;
A
#
# COMPACT_ATOMS: atom_id res chain seq x y z
N MET A 1 -7.17 -22.17 9.97
CA MET A 1 -6.13 -22.78 9.11
C MET A 1 -5.52 -21.64 8.33
N TYR A 2 -4.41 -21.06 8.79
CA TYR A 2 -3.78 -19.92 8.12
C TYR A 2 -2.80 -20.45 7.09
N ILE A 3 -3.09 -20.20 5.82
CA ILE A 3 -2.18 -20.48 4.72
C ILE A 3 -1.23 -19.29 4.66
N ASP A 4 0.03 -19.52 5.05
CA ASP A 4 1.15 -18.68 4.66
C ASP A 4 1.27 -18.74 3.14
N THR A 5 0.86 -17.67 2.46
CA THR A 5 0.76 -17.57 0.99
C THR A 5 2.08 -17.20 0.32
N ARG A 6 3.23 -17.36 1.01
CA ARG A 6 4.55 -17.39 0.34
C ARG A 6 4.75 -18.59 -0.61
N ARG A 7 3.66 -19.26 -1.03
CA ARG A 7 3.66 -20.29 -2.07
C ARG A 7 3.70 -19.65 -3.45
N ASN A 8 4.91 -19.61 -3.99
CA ASN A 8 5.26 -19.64 -5.40
C ASN A 8 4.18 -20.30 -6.27
N ASN A 9 3.43 -19.48 -7.02
CA ASN A 9 2.71 -19.92 -8.20
C ASN A 9 3.53 -19.45 -9.42
N PRO A 10 4.22 -20.33 -10.16
CA PRO A 10 5.18 -19.93 -11.20
C PRO A 10 4.56 -19.33 -12.47
N ASN A 11 3.23 -19.12 -12.51
CA ASN A 11 2.50 -18.59 -13.66
C ASN A 11 1.80 -17.24 -13.41
N ASP A 12 1.84 -16.71 -12.20
CA ASP A 12 1.44 -15.34 -11.91
C ASP A 12 2.72 -14.55 -11.68
N SER A 13 2.99 -13.51 -12.47
CA SER A 13 4.15 -12.63 -12.29
C SER A 13 4.04 -11.89 -10.95
N VAL A 14 4.38 -12.59 -9.86
CA VAL A 14 4.51 -12.02 -8.51
C VAL A 14 5.89 -11.38 -8.48
N CYS A 15 5.94 -10.08 -8.81
CA CYS A 15 7.20 -9.38 -8.96
C CYS A 15 7.54 -8.54 -7.73
N LEU A 16 8.73 -8.84 -7.19
CA LEU A 16 9.20 -8.62 -5.82
C LEU A 16 10.31 -7.55 -5.74
N LYS A 17 10.41 -6.64 -6.72
CA LYS A 17 11.51 -5.66 -6.78
C LYS A 17 11.00 -4.26 -6.53
N GLY A 18 11.56 -3.60 -5.53
CA GLY A 18 11.25 -2.22 -5.21
C GLY A 18 11.53 -1.88 -3.76
N LYS A 19 11.10 -0.70 -3.37
CA LYS A 19 11.11 -0.21 -1.99
C LYS A 19 9.80 0.51 -1.71
N MET A 20 9.30 0.33 -0.49
CA MET A 20 8.25 1.16 0.08
C MET A 20 8.66 1.51 1.51
N THR A 21 8.64 2.79 1.83
CA THR A 21 8.97 3.29 3.16
C THR A 21 7.90 4.24 3.63
N ALA A 22 7.62 4.28 4.93
CA ALA A 22 6.68 5.24 5.48
C ALA A 22 7.08 5.78 6.85
N LYS A 23 6.74 7.04 7.08
CA LYS A 23 6.72 7.67 8.40
C LYS A 23 5.30 7.62 8.95
N ILE A 24 5.12 6.93 10.07
CA ILE A 24 3.82 6.71 10.70
C ILE A 24 3.75 7.49 12.01
N THR A 25 2.63 8.14 12.26
CA THR A 25 2.32 8.78 13.55
C THR A 25 0.95 8.30 14.01
N ILE A 26 0.85 7.82 15.25
CA ILE A 26 -0.41 7.40 15.88
C ILE A 26 -0.67 8.28 17.11
N GLY A 27 -1.78 9.03 17.07
CA GLY A 27 -2.05 10.13 17.99
C GLY A 27 -0.98 11.21 17.82
N SER A 28 -0.18 11.43 18.86
CA SER A 28 0.98 12.32 18.85
C SER A 28 2.31 11.58 18.93
N THR A 29 2.30 10.25 18.75
CA THR A 29 3.48 9.39 18.92
C THR A 29 4.00 8.99 17.55
N PRO A 30 5.25 9.34 17.20
CA PRO A 30 5.93 8.77 16.05
C PRO A 30 6.16 7.28 16.26
N GLU A 31 5.76 6.47 15.30
CA GLU A 31 6.08 5.05 15.26
C GLU A 31 7.46 4.81 14.62
N PRO A 32 8.08 3.64 14.81
CA PRO A 32 9.26 3.26 14.06
C PRO A 32 9.04 3.37 12.54
N ASP A 33 10.11 3.68 11.81
CA ASP A 33 10.07 3.77 10.35
C ASP A 33 9.56 2.45 9.76
N PHE A 34 8.51 2.55 8.96
CA PHE A 34 8.05 1.44 8.16
C PHE A 34 8.98 1.29 6.96
N VAL A 35 9.55 0.10 6.81
CA VAL A 35 10.32 -0.30 5.64
C VAL A 35 9.77 -1.64 5.21
N ALA A 36 9.14 -1.67 4.04
CA ALA A 36 8.52 -2.87 3.55
C ALA A 36 9.57 -3.97 3.31
N GLU A 37 9.36 -5.13 3.92
CA GLU A 37 10.14 -6.35 3.68
C GLU A 37 9.69 -7.02 2.38
N PHE A 38 8.43 -6.80 2.02
CA PHE A 38 7.82 -7.26 0.80
C PHE A 38 7.06 -6.12 0.13
N VAL A 39 7.21 -5.99 -1.19
CA VAL A 39 6.43 -5.06 -2.01
C VAL A 39 5.83 -5.78 -3.20
N TRP A 40 4.66 -5.33 -3.62
CA TRP A 40 3.97 -5.83 -4.80
C TRP A 40 3.36 -4.69 -5.61
N TYR A 41 3.60 -4.75 -6.92
CA TYR A 41 2.97 -3.90 -7.91
C TYR A 41 2.26 -4.79 -8.94
N GLY A 42 0.93 -4.77 -8.92
CA GLY A 42 0.09 -5.50 -9.85
C GLY A 42 -0.55 -4.56 -10.85
N ASN A 43 -0.38 -4.81 -12.15
CA ASN A 43 -1.09 -4.11 -13.22
C ASN A 43 -1.59 -5.14 -14.24
N LEU A 44 -2.46 -6.03 -13.77
CA LEU A 44 -3.11 -7.07 -14.58
C LEU A 44 -4.42 -6.50 -15.15
N MET A 45 -5.21 -7.29 -15.87
CA MET A 45 -6.52 -6.90 -16.41
C MET A 45 -7.55 -6.41 -15.35
N ASP A 46 -7.17 -6.44 -14.08
CA ASP A 46 -7.90 -6.07 -12.88
C ASP A 46 -7.04 -5.08 -12.06
N PRO A 47 -7.60 -4.34 -11.07
CA PRO A 47 -7.10 -3.04 -10.62
C PRO A 47 -5.59 -2.93 -10.37
N ILE A 48 -5.05 -1.72 -10.52
CA ILE A 48 -3.65 -1.44 -10.27
C ILE A 48 -3.41 -1.44 -8.76
N TYR A 49 -2.61 -2.36 -8.25
CA TYR A 49 -2.31 -2.48 -6.83
C TYR A 49 -0.88 -2.07 -6.52
N ILE A 50 -0.73 -1.30 -5.44
CA ILE A 50 0.55 -0.93 -4.85
C ILE A 50 0.48 -1.34 -3.38
N TYR A 51 1.33 -2.29 -2.99
CA TYR A 51 1.28 -2.92 -1.68
C TYR A 51 2.68 -3.04 -1.08
N GLY A 52 2.78 -2.87 0.23
CA GLY A 52 3.96 -3.21 0.99
C GLY A 52 3.61 -3.69 2.39
N ASP A 53 4.37 -4.65 2.90
CA ASP A 53 4.21 -5.17 4.26
C ASP A 53 5.54 -5.28 5.01
N GLN A 54 5.45 -5.26 6.34
CA GLN A 54 6.59 -5.39 7.24
C GLN A 54 6.21 -6.26 8.45
N GLY A 55 7.08 -7.21 8.78
CA GLY A 55 6.93 -8.07 9.94
C GLY A 55 6.29 -9.41 9.61
N VAL A 56 5.88 -10.14 10.65
CA VAL A 56 5.29 -11.47 10.51
C VAL A 56 4.02 -11.58 11.33
N ALA A 57 3.04 -12.32 10.80
CA ALA A 57 1.78 -12.56 11.50
C ALA A 57 2.02 -13.11 12.93
N PRO A 58 1.28 -12.63 13.94
CA PRO A 58 0.15 -11.69 13.86
C PRO A 58 0.55 -10.19 13.86
N ARG A 59 1.84 -9.85 13.95
CA ARG A 59 2.34 -8.47 14.07
C ARG A 59 2.83 -7.91 12.73
N LEU A 60 2.02 -8.09 11.70
CA LEU A 60 2.30 -7.56 10.37
C LEU A 60 1.66 -6.17 10.24
N THR A 61 2.42 -5.23 9.69
CA THR A 61 1.90 -3.93 9.24
C THR A 61 1.84 -3.96 7.72
N ALA A 62 0.75 -3.49 7.12
CA ALA A 62 0.64 -3.40 5.66
C ALA A 62 0.04 -2.06 5.23
N ILE A 63 0.52 -1.57 4.08
CA ILE A 63 0.06 -0.35 3.43
C ILE A 63 -0.34 -0.71 2.01
N GLN A 64 -1.52 -0.26 1.58
CA GLN A 64 -2.06 -0.58 0.28
C GLN A 64 -2.73 0.64 -0.37
N ALA A 65 -2.55 0.76 -1.69
CA ALA A 65 -3.43 1.52 -2.56
C ALA A 65 -3.90 0.64 -3.73
N ALA A 66 -5.15 0.83 -4.15
CA ALA A 66 -5.71 0.17 -5.33
C ALA A 66 -6.37 1.22 -6.23
N LEU A 67 -5.96 1.28 -7.50
CA LEU A 67 -6.51 2.17 -8.52
C LEU A 67 -7.26 1.36 -9.58
N ASP A 68 -8.15 2.01 -10.33
CA ASP A 68 -8.79 1.40 -11.50
C ASP A 68 -7.75 0.96 -12.55
N ALA A 69 -8.12 -0.06 -13.33
CA ALA A 69 -7.30 -0.48 -14.47
C ALA A 69 -7.18 0.66 -15.49
N GLY A 70 -5.98 0.90 -16.01
CA GLY A 70 -5.72 1.94 -17.01
C GLY A 70 -5.61 3.36 -16.47
N THR A 71 -5.76 3.58 -15.16
CA THR A 71 -5.57 4.89 -14.52
C THR A 71 -4.23 5.52 -14.93
N PRO A 72 -4.22 6.77 -15.43
CA PRO A 72 -2.99 7.43 -15.86
C PRO A 72 -2.11 7.84 -14.68
N THR A 73 -0.88 8.27 -14.97
CA THR A 73 -0.04 8.99 -13.99
C THR A 73 -0.78 10.21 -13.45
N GLY A 74 -0.69 10.46 -12.15
CA GLY A 74 -1.28 11.63 -11.51
C GLY A 74 -1.59 11.43 -10.03
N LYS A 75 -2.27 12.44 -9.47
CA LYS A 75 -2.71 12.47 -8.08
C LYS A 75 -4.19 12.11 -7.95
N TYR A 76 -4.50 11.19 -7.05
CA TYR A 76 -5.85 10.70 -6.77
C TYR A 76 -6.16 10.81 -5.29
N GLU A 77 -7.18 11.59 -4.95
CA GLU A 77 -7.63 11.80 -3.57
C GLU A 77 -8.48 10.62 -3.08
N TYR A 78 -8.55 10.43 -1.77
CA TYR A 78 -9.44 9.45 -1.15
C TYR A 78 -10.88 9.66 -1.62
N ARG A 79 -11.54 8.58 -2.08
CA ARG A 79 -12.86 8.57 -2.74
C ARG A 79 -12.91 9.19 -4.14
N ASP A 80 -11.77 9.49 -4.75
CA ASP A 80 -11.72 9.68 -6.21
C ASP A 80 -12.26 8.43 -6.91
N LYS A 81 -12.94 8.62 -8.03
CA LYS A 81 -13.54 7.51 -8.80
C LYS A 81 -12.52 6.44 -9.21
N ASN A 82 -11.26 6.85 -9.44
CA ASN A 82 -10.19 5.96 -9.88
C ASN A 82 -9.43 5.33 -8.71
N LEU A 83 -9.67 5.76 -7.45
CA LEU A 83 -9.01 5.23 -6.26
C LEU A 83 -9.98 4.32 -5.51
N ARG A 84 -9.83 3.01 -5.72
CA ARG A 84 -10.67 1.99 -5.10
C ARG A 84 -10.41 1.84 -3.61
N SER A 85 -9.13 1.91 -3.21
CA SER A 85 -8.76 1.74 -1.81
C SER A 85 -7.47 2.46 -1.46
N LEU A 86 -7.36 2.86 -0.19
CA LEU A 86 -6.20 3.51 0.40
C LEU A 86 -6.19 3.14 1.89
N ASP A 87 -5.42 2.10 2.23
CA ASP A 87 -5.61 1.35 3.45
C ASP A 87 -4.31 1.21 4.25
N TYR A 88 -4.46 1.28 5.57
CA TYR A 88 -3.41 0.97 6.53
C TYR A 88 -3.90 -0.15 7.46
N TYR A 89 -3.09 -1.20 7.58
CA TYR A 89 -3.35 -2.33 8.45
C TYR A 89 -2.28 -2.38 9.54
N SER A 90 -2.71 -2.32 10.80
CA SER A 90 -1.92 -2.83 11.92
C SER A 90 -2.63 -4.10 12.40
N LEU A 91 -2.00 -5.26 12.22
CA LEU A 91 -2.63 -6.55 12.54
C LEU A 91 -2.55 -6.93 14.03
N ASP A 92 -2.20 -5.97 14.89
CA ASP A 92 -2.58 -5.98 16.30
C ASP A 92 -4.11 -5.91 16.49
N SER A 93 -4.85 -5.53 15.43
CA SER A 93 -6.30 -5.63 15.31
C SER A 93 -6.70 -6.43 14.06
N LEU A 94 -7.83 -7.14 14.13
CA LEU A 94 -8.39 -7.88 12.98
C LEU A 94 -8.97 -6.98 11.89
N GLU A 95 -9.05 -5.67 12.12
CA GLU A 95 -9.64 -4.70 11.19
C GLU A 95 -8.59 -3.68 10.71
N PRO A 96 -8.70 -3.16 9.47
CA PRO A 96 -7.90 -2.01 9.02
C PRO A 96 -8.20 -0.76 9.84
N TRP A 97 -7.28 0.20 9.82
CA TRP A 97 -7.57 1.55 10.32
C TRP A 97 -8.56 2.23 9.36
N PRO A 98 -9.72 2.72 9.83
CA PRO A 98 -10.69 3.39 8.97
C PRO A 98 -10.13 4.68 8.37
N THR A 99 -9.77 4.67 7.09
CA THR A 99 -9.30 5.85 6.35
C THR A 99 -10.39 6.92 6.28
N LYS A 100 -10.01 8.17 6.58
CA LYS A 100 -10.88 9.35 6.56
C LYS A 100 -10.55 10.29 5.40
N SER A 101 -9.27 10.41 5.09
CA SER A 101 -8.72 11.25 4.03
C SER A 101 -7.35 10.72 3.62
N GLY A 102 -6.82 11.27 2.53
CA GLY A 102 -5.54 10.85 1.98
C GLY A 102 -5.50 10.99 0.47
N HIS A 103 -4.36 10.64 -0.11
CA HIS A 103 -4.18 10.60 -1.55
C HIS A 103 -3.03 9.68 -1.92
N ILE A 104 -2.96 9.36 -3.20
CA ILE A 104 -1.79 8.80 -3.86
C ILE A 104 -1.38 9.71 -5.01
N ASP A 105 -0.09 10.01 -5.12
CA ASP A 105 0.53 10.60 -6.30
C ASP A 105 1.43 9.54 -6.93
N VAL A 106 1.07 9.07 -8.13
CA VAL A 106 1.73 7.93 -8.78
C VAL A 106 2.14 8.26 -10.19
N THR A 107 3.39 7.90 -10.52
CA THR A 107 3.93 7.88 -11.87
C THR A 107 4.15 6.46 -12.32
N PHE A 108 3.55 6.10 -13.46
CA PHE A 108 3.78 4.84 -14.14
C PHE A 108 4.80 5.02 -15.28
N SER A 109 5.68 4.04 -15.44
CA SER A 109 6.51 3.93 -16.65
C SER A 109 5.66 3.71 -17.90
N SER A 110 6.22 4.01 -19.07
CA SER A 110 5.54 3.86 -20.36
C SER A 110 5.12 2.42 -20.65
N ASP A 111 5.94 1.44 -20.25
CA ASP A 111 5.65 0.01 -20.34
C ASP A 111 4.73 -0.50 -19.22
N ARG A 112 4.33 0.38 -18.29
CA ARG A 112 3.46 0.09 -17.15
C ARG A 112 3.98 -1.00 -16.22
N LYS A 113 5.29 -1.27 -16.28
CA LYS A 113 6.00 -2.24 -15.44
C LYS A 113 6.64 -1.60 -14.21
N HIS A 114 6.60 -0.28 -14.06
CA HIS A 114 7.21 0.41 -12.94
C HIS A 114 6.26 1.50 -12.45
N ALA A 115 6.12 1.60 -11.13
CA ALA A 115 5.34 2.62 -10.47
C ALA A 115 6.16 3.23 -9.33
N HIS A 116 6.24 4.55 -9.29
CA HIS A 116 6.87 5.28 -8.19
C HIS A 116 6.03 6.49 -7.81
N GLY A 117 6.16 6.94 -6.56
CA GLY A 117 5.33 8.03 -6.06
C GLY A 117 5.24 8.10 -4.55
N THR A 118 4.20 8.78 -4.07
CA THR A 118 3.93 8.99 -2.66
C THR A 118 2.48 8.69 -2.30
N MET A 119 2.22 8.40 -1.03
CA MET A 119 0.87 8.30 -0.48
C MET A 119 0.78 9.05 0.85
N LEU A 120 -0.37 9.63 1.11
CA LEU A 120 -0.77 10.10 2.43
C LEU A 120 -2.01 9.34 2.86
N ILE A 121 -1.96 8.69 4.02
CA ILE A 121 -3.13 8.04 4.62
C ILE A 121 -3.42 8.71 5.94
N GLU A 122 -4.64 9.23 6.10
CA GLU A 122 -5.16 9.75 7.35
C GLU A 122 -6.34 8.88 7.79
N ALA A 123 -6.16 8.18 8.91
CA ALA A 123 -7.15 7.24 9.43
C ALA A 123 -7.47 7.51 10.89
N GLU A 124 -8.57 6.94 11.39
CA GLU A 124 -9.01 7.17 12.77
C GLU A 124 -9.65 5.93 13.39
N ARG A 125 -9.22 5.58 14.60
CA ARG A 125 -9.77 4.49 15.42
C ARG A 125 -9.79 4.90 16.88
N GLU A 126 -10.93 4.72 17.55
CA GLU A 126 -11.08 4.92 19.02
C GLU A 126 -10.45 6.24 19.53
N ASN A 127 -10.68 7.33 18.80
CA ASN A 127 -10.16 8.70 19.04
C ASN A 127 -8.66 8.90 18.81
N LYS A 128 -7.94 7.91 18.28
CA LYS A 128 -6.57 8.07 17.78
C LYS A 128 -6.60 8.39 16.30
N LYS A 129 -5.85 9.41 15.91
CA LYS A 129 -5.56 9.71 14.50
C LYS A 129 -4.31 8.96 14.08
N LEU A 130 -4.31 8.42 12.89
CA LEU A 130 -3.14 7.84 12.24
C LEU A 130 -2.81 8.68 11.01
N THR A 131 -1.54 9.01 10.85
CA THR A 131 -1.01 9.61 9.62
C THR A 131 0.14 8.74 9.12
N ALA A 132 0.06 8.26 7.89
CA ALA A 132 1.14 7.58 7.21
C ALA A 132 1.56 8.37 5.96
N ASN A 133 2.82 8.79 5.92
CA ASN A 133 3.43 9.40 4.74
C ASN A 133 4.34 8.37 4.10
N VAL A 134 4.01 7.96 2.88
CA VAL A 134 4.58 6.81 2.19
C VAL A 134 5.32 7.27 0.94
N GLU A 135 6.49 6.69 0.71
CA GLU A 135 7.22 6.76 -0.55
C GLU A 135 7.35 5.34 -1.11
N PHE A 136 7.14 5.19 -2.42
CA PHE A 136 7.27 3.90 -3.09
C PHE A 136 7.95 4.01 -4.45
N ASP A 137 8.68 2.96 -4.82
CA ASP A 137 9.31 2.75 -6.11
C ASP A 137 9.35 1.24 -6.34
N ILE A 138 8.48 0.72 -7.22
CA ILE A 138 8.20 -0.73 -7.35
C ILE A 138 8.10 -1.12 -8.82
N GLN A 139 8.77 -2.22 -9.18
CA GLN A 139 8.82 -2.75 -10.53
C GLN A 139 8.15 -4.15 -10.61
N ASN A 140 7.20 -4.26 -11.53
CA ASN A 140 6.60 -5.51 -12.01
C ASN A 140 7.44 -6.05 -13.18
N LEU A 141 8.04 -7.25 -13.04
CA LEU A 141 8.88 -7.88 -14.07
C LEU A 141 8.03 -8.68 -15.05
#